data_AF-A0A523D3J1-F1
#
_entry.id   AF-A0A523D3J1-F1
#
_cell.length_a   1.000
_cell.length_b   1.000
_cell.length_c   1.000
_cell.angle_alpha   90.00
_cell.angle_beta   90.00
_cell.angle_gamma   90.00
#
_symmetry.space_group_name_H-M   'P 1'
#
loop_
_entity.id
_entity.type
_entity.pdbx_description
1 polymer ?
#
loop_
_entity_poly.entity_id
_entity_poly.type
_entity_poly.pdbx_seq_one_letter_code
_entity_poly.pdbx_strand_id
1 'polypeptide(L)'
;MIRSSMKSVHRSILFSSLPEVERRAVTRLGLPLTGKVTFEIQGKEVEKAVKTKDISAAGGYFISETSPAIGDQVKLLLQWPPAGKEAELIINATGTVLRIDSLAERKWGFAVLFDLKRA
;
A
#
# COMPACT_ATOMS: atom_id res chain seq x y z
N MET A 1 -34.57 42.59 -39.55
CA MET A 1 -33.16 42.17 -39.65
C MET A 1 -32.57 42.25 -38.25
N ILE A 2 -32.12 41.13 -37.67
CA ILE A 2 -31.07 40.96 -36.63
C ILE A 2 -31.22 39.52 -36.10
N ARG A 3 -30.15 38.75 -36.27
CA ARG A 3 -30.01 37.33 -35.90
C ARG A 3 -29.85 37.23 -34.38
N SER A 4 -30.62 36.37 -33.71
CA SER A 4 -30.32 35.97 -32.33
C SER A 4 -29.68 34.57 -32.35
N SER A 5 -28.41 34.57 -31.98
CA SER A 5 -27.48 33.45 -32.06
C SER A 5 -27.65 32.52 -30.86
N MET A 6 -27.80 31.23 -31.13
CA MET A 6 -27.67 30.15 -30.15
C MET A 6 -26.26 30.19 -29.54
N LYS A 7 -26.17 30.21 -28.20
CA LYS A 7 -24.99 29.75 -27.48
C LYS A 7 -25.40 28.67 -26.48
N SER A 8 -25.14 27.45 -26.92
CA SER A 8 -25.10 26.24 -26.10
C SER A 8 -24.13 26.44 -24.94
N VAL A 9 -24.63 26.32 -23.71
CA VAL A 9 -23.79 26.29 -22.51
C VAL A 9 -23.65 24.83 -22.11
N HIS A 10 -22.58 24.21 -22.61
CA HIS A 10 -22.03 22.99 -22.02
C HIS A 10 -21.51 23.34 -20.62
N ARG A 11 -22.30 23.03 -19.59
CA ARG A 11 -21.82 23.09 -18.21
C ARG A 11 -21.16 21.73 -17.91
N SER A 12 -19.85 21.74 -18.04
CA SER A 12 -18.92 20.70 -17.62
C SER A 12 -19.28 20.19 -16.22
N ILE A 13 -19.48 18.88 -16.11
CA ILE A 13 -19.62 18.17 -14.85
C ILE A 13 -18.24 18.23 -14.17
N LEU A 14 -18.13 19.09 -13.17
CA LEU A 14 -17.02 19.08 -12.21
C LEU A 14 -17.03 17.70 -11.55
N PHE A 15 -16.05 16.86 -11.91
CA PHE A 15 -15.63 15.72 -11.08
C PHE A 15 -15.17 16.31 -9.74
N SER A 16 -16.07 16.35 -8.78
CA SER A 16 -15.77 16.74 -7.41
C SER A 16 -14.80 15.71 -6.82
N SER A 17 -13.54 16.12 -6.70
CA SER A 17 -12.50 15.44 -5.93
C SER A 17 -12.93 15.40 -4.46
N LEU A 18 -13.56 14.31 -4.04
CA LEU A 18 -13.74 14.04 -2.62
C LEU A 18 -12.35 13.91 -1.97
N PRO A 19 -12.12 14.52 -0.79
CA PRO A 19 -10.85 14.36 -0.07
C PRO A 19 -10.61 12.88 0.24
N GLU A 20 -9.37 12.42 0.06
CA GLU A 20 -8.93 11.01 0.17
C GLU A 20 -9.28 10.31 1.52
N VAL A 21 -9.68 11.10 2.51
CA VAL A 21 -10.00 10.68 3.88
C VAL A 21 -11.24 9.78 3.95
N GLU A 22 -12.19 9.90 3.02
CA GLU A 22 -13.52 9.28 3.15
C GLU A 22 -13.67 7.85 2.60
N ARG A 23 -12.61 7.23 2.07
CA ARG A 23 -12.71 5.89 1.43
C ARG A 23 -12.20 4.72 2.28
N ARG A 24 -11.77 4.95 3.53
CA ARG A 24 -11.06 3.92 4.31
C ARG A 24 -11.95 3.34 5.40
N ALA A 25 -12.22 2.03 5.31
CA ALA A 25 -13.07 1.31 6.26
C ALA A 25 -12.39 0.98 7.60
N VAL A 26 -11.06 1.14 7.71
CA VAL A 26 -10.28 0.72 8.89
C VAL A 26 -9.22 1.76 9.25
N THR A 27 -9.10 2.05 10.55
CA THR A 27 -8.06 2.91 11.13
C THR A 27 -6.67 2.29 10.93
N ARG A 28 -5.69 3.12 10.56
CA ARG A 28 -4.28 2.71 10.46
C ARG A 28 -3.52 3.11 11.71
N LEU A 29 -2.74 2.19 12.24
CA LEU A 29 -1.79 2.44 13.31
C LEU A 29 -0.43 2.78 12.70
N GLY A 30 0.16 3.88 13.14
CA GLY A 30 1.54 4.26 12.80
C GLY A 30 2.55 3.53 13.68
N LEU A 31 2.45 2.21 13.79
CA LEU A 31 3.42 1.38 14.52
C LEU A 31 4.65 1.17 13.64
N PRO A 32 5.87 1.59 14.06
CA PRO A 32 7.09 1.42 13.28
C PRO A 32 7.58 -0.05 13.25
N LEU A 33 6.81 -0.92 12.62
CA LEU A 33 7.17 -2.31 12.42
C LEU A 33 8.31 -2.44 11.41
N THR A 34 9.28 -3.29 11.73
CA THR A 34 10.34 -3.70 10.79
C THR A 34 10.28 -5.20 10.57
N GLY A 35 10.78 -5.67 9.45
CA GLY A 35 10.79 -7.10 9.22
C GLY A 35 11.25 -7.46 7.83
N LYS A 36 10.69 -8.55 7.32
CA LYS A 36 11.04 -9.10 6.03
C LYS A 36 9.79 -9.30 5.18
N VAL A 37 9.92 -9.04 3.90
CA VAL A 37 8.96 -9.44 2.87
C VAL A 37 9.62 -10.49 1.99
N THR A 38 8.86 -11.51 1.63
CA THR A 38 9.28 -12.58 0.74
C THR A 38 8.32 -12.64 -0.44
N PHE A 39 8.87 -12.59 -1.65
CA PHE A 39 8.11 -12.56 -2.90
C PHE A 39 8.94 -13.14 -4.05
N GLU A 40 8.34 -13.39 -5.20
CA GLU A 40 9.02 -13.99 -6.35
C GLU A 40 9.56 -12.93 -7.31
N ILE A 41 10.80 -13.09 -7.78
CA ILE A 41 11.36 -12.35 -8.90
C ILE A 41 11.93 -13.36 -9.89
N GLN A 42 11.41 -13.37 -11.12
CA GLN A 42 11.90 -14.23 -12.20
C GLN A 42 11.95 -15.73 -11.81
N GLY A 43 10.90 -16.25 -11.16
CA GLY A 43 10.85 -17.66 -10.75
C GLY A 43 11.62 -17.98 -9.47
N LYS A 44 12.22 -16.99 -8.79
CA LYS A 44 12.99 -17.19 -7.56
C LYS A 44 12.38 -16.43 -6.40
N GLU A 45 12.16 -17.14 -5.28
CA GLU A 45 11.75 -16.52 -4.02
C GLU A 45 12.92 -15.69 -3.46
N VAL A 46 12.66 -14.42 -3.17
CA VAL A 46 13.63 -13.49 -2.60
C VAL A 46 13.08 -12.90 -1.31
N GLU A 47 13.97 -12.75 -0.33
CA GLU A 47 13.65 -12.13 0.96
C GLU A 47 14.32 -10.75 1.04
N LYS A 48 13.56 -9.74 1.46
CA LYS A 48 14.01 -8.35 1.54
C LYS A 48 13.57 -7.70 2.83
N ALA A 49 14.44 -6.86 3.40
CA ALA A 49 14.10 -6.07 4.57
C ALA A 49 13.01 -5.04 4.22
N VAL A 50 12.08 -4.83 5.16
CA VAL A 50 11.00 -3.85 5.03
C VAL A 50 10.81 -3.04 6.29
N LYS A 51 10.30 -1.82 6.10
CA LYS A 51 9.77 -0.96 7.16
C LYS A 51 8.33 -0.62 6.86
N THR A 52 7.51 -0.58 7.90
CA THR A 52 6.11 -0.22 7.78
C THR A 52 5.95 1.28 7.95
N LYS A 53 5.26 1.92 7.02
CA LYS A 53 4.83 3.33 7.14
C LYS A 53 3.51 3.42 7.89
N ASP A 54 2.57 2.54 7.55
CA ASP A 54 1.28 2.40 8.20
C ASP A 54 0.77 0.96 8.07
N ILE A 55 -0.02 0.51 9.05
CA ILE A 55 -0.65 -0.82 9.04
C ILE A 55 -2.06 -0.76 9.64
N SER A 56 -2.93 -1.63 9.16
CA SER A 56 -4.27 -1.88 9.67
C SER A 56 -4.53 -3.39 9.67
N ALA A 57 -5.67 -3.81 10.22
CA ALA A 57 -6.09 -5.21 10.14
C ALA A 57 -6.26 -5.73 8.70
N ALA A 58 -6.56 -4.84 7.74
CA ALA A 58 -6.81 -5.22 6.36
C ALA A 58 -5.55 -5.22 5.47
N GLY A 59 -4.49 -4.54 5.88
CA GLY A 59 -3.32 -4.34 5.03
C GLY A 59 -2.36 -3.28 5.56
N GLY A 60 -1.28 -3.06 4.84
CA GLY A 60 -0.25 -2.10 5.24
C GLY A 60 0.50 -1.49 4.06
N TYR A 61 1.21 -0.40 4.35
CA TYR A 61 2.13 0.25 3.43
C TYR A 61 3.57 0.05 3.89
N PHE A 62 4.38 -0.51 3.01
CA PHE A 62 5.73 -0.95 3.31
C PHE A 62 6.75 -0.21 2.45
N ILE A 63 7.96 -0.10 2.96
CA ILE A 63 9.10 0.53 2.30
C ILE A 63 10.25 -0.47 2.25
N SER A 64 10.84 -0.66 1.07
CA SER A 64 11.99 -1.53 0.85
C SER A 64 12.93 -0.97 -0.23
N GLU A 65 14.12 -1.54 -0.33
CA GLU A 65 15.08 -1.23 -1.40
C GLU A 65 14.76 -1.95 -2.70
N THR A 66 14.00 -3.04 -2.63
CA THR A 66 13.55 -3.83 -3.78
C THR A 66 12.03 -3.82 -3.82
N SER A 67 11.47 -3.59 -5.01
CA SER A 67 10.02 -3.64 -5.21
C SER A 67 9.58 -5.03 -5.62
N PRO A 68 8.48 -5.57 -5.05
CA PRO A 68 7.67 -6.58 -5.73
C PRO A 68 6.94 -5.97 -6.93
N ALA A 69 6.19 -6.75 -7.69
CA ALA A 69 5.28 -6.30 -8.74
C ALA A 69 3.81 -6.20 -8.22
N ILE A 70 2.98 -5.40 -8.90
CA ILE A 70 1.54 -5.34 -8.59
C ILE A 70 0.92 -6.70 -8.92
N GLY A 71 0.11 -7.22 -8.00
CA GLY A 71 -0.49 -8.55 -8.11
C GLY A 71 0.35 -9.66 -7.47
N ASP A 72 1.61 -9.40 -7.10
CA ASP A 72 2.43 -10.40 -6.42
C ASP A 72 1.82 -10.80 -5.09
N GLN A 73 1.92 -12.10 -4.81
CA GLN A 73 1.72 -12.66 -3.49
C GLN A 73 2.99 -12.48 -2.67
N VAL A 74 2.83 -11.93 -1.46
CA VAL A 74 3.94 -11.66 -0.55
C VAL A 74 3.70 -12.32 0.80
N LYS A 75 4.77 -12.79 1.42
CA LYS A 75 4.79 -13.20 2.83
C LYS A 75 5.50 -12.12 3.64
N LEU A 76 4.91 -11.70 4.74
CA LEU A 76 5.40 -10.65 5.61
C LEU A 76 5.64 -11.23 7.01
N LEU A 77 6.85 -11.06 7.50
CA LEU A 77 7.20 -11.30 8.90
C LEU A 77 7.65 -9.97 9.50
N LEU A 78 6.79 -9.36 10.32
CA LEU A 78 7.00 -8.05 10.92
C LEU A 78 7.13 -8.18 12.43
N GLN A 79 7.91 -7.30 13.04
CA GLN A 79 8.08 -7.28 14.49
C GLN A 79 8.09 -5.85 15.06
N TRP A 80 7.65 -5.76 16.31
CA TRP A 80 7.81 -4.63 17.21
C TRP A 80 8.39 -5.11 18.54
N PRO A 81 9.31 -4.37 19.17
CA PRO A 81 10.08 -3.27 18.62
C PRO A 81 10.97 -3.69 17.42
N PRO A 82 11.60 -2.74 16.71
CA PRO A 82 12.53 -3.06 15.62
C PRO A 82 13.70 -3.94 16.07
N ALA A 83 14.32 -4.64 15.12
CA ALA A 83 15.38 -5.62 15.37
C ALA A 83 16.48 -5.12 16.32
N GLY A 84 16.94 -6.01 17.23
CA GLY A 84 17.94 -5.70 18.27
C GLY A 84 17.36 -5.60 19.68
N LYS A 85 16.04 -5.76 19.83
CA LYS A 85 15.34 -5.93 21.11
C LYS A 85 14.51 -7.22 21.06
N GLU A 86 14.13 -7.72 22.23
CA GLU A 86 13.15 -8.80 22.33
C GLU A 86 11.83 -8.35 21.70
N ALA A 87 11.26 -9.17 20.81
CA ALA A 87 10.05 -8.83 20.09
C ALA A 87 8.83 -8.98 21.00
N GLU A 88 8.13 -7.87 21.24
CA GLU A 88 6.87 -7.84 21.98
C GLU A 88 5.68 -8.26 21.10
N LEU A 89 5.78 -8.03 19.79
CA LEU A 89 4.76 -8.37 18.82
C LEU A 89 5.42 -8.90 17.55
N ILE A 90 4.91 -10.03 17.06
CA ILE A 90 5.27 -10.60 15.77
C ILE A 90 3.99 -10.73 14.95
N ILE A 91 4.01 -10.19 13.74
CA ILE A 91 2.93 -10.31 12.77
C ILE A 91 3.44 -11.16 11.61
N ASN A 92 2.75 -12.29 11.38
CA ASN A 92 2.95 -13.13 10.20
C ASN A 92 1.70 -13.00 9.31
N ALA A 93 1.88 -12.43 8.12
CA ALA A 93 0.79 -12.17 7.19
C ALA A 93 1.18 -12.58 5.78
N THR A 94 0.19 -12.99 4.99
CA THR A 94 0.29 -13.09 3.53
C THR A 94 -0.62 -12.05 2.90
N GLY A 95 -0.33 -11.64 1.69
CA GLY A 95 -1.17 -10.67 1.01
C GLY A 95 -0.77 -10.37 -0.42
N THR A 96 -1.60 -9.56 -1.08
CA THR A 96 -1.42 -9.17 -2.48
C THR A 96 -0.97 -7.72 -2.58
N VAL A 97 0.04 -7.45 -3.42
CA VAL A 97 0.48 -6.08 -3.72
C VAL A 97 -0.55 -5.37 -4.59
N LEU A 98 -1.09 -4.26 -4.11
CA LEU A 98 -2.09 -3.47 -4.83
C LEU A 98 -1.52 -2.22 -5.51
N ARG A 99 -0.42 -1.68 -4.97
CA ARG A 99 0.19 -0.43 -5.45
C ARG A 99 1.68 -0.43 -5.17
N ILE A 100 2.44 0.19 -6.08
CA ILE A 100 3.86 0.49 -5.94
C ILE A 100 4.07 1.99 -6.21
N ASP A 101 4.88 2.63 -5.38
CA ASP A 101 5.30 4.02 -5.49
C ASP A 101 6.83 4.09 -5.52
N SER A 102 7.42 4.79 -6.48
CA SER A 102 8.86 5.12 -6.46
C SER A 102 9.09 6.30 -5.52
N LEU A 103 9.87 6.10 -4.45
CA LEU A 103 10.07 7.12 -3.42
C LEU A 103 11.38 7.89 -3.59
N ALA A 104 12.44 7.18 -3.99
CA ALA A 104 13.77 7.72 -4.28
C ALA A 104 14.56 6.68 -5.08
N GLU A 105 15.81 7.00 -5.42
CA GLU A 105 16.72 6.01 -5.99
C GLU A 105 16.83 4.78 -5.08
N ARG A 106 16.53 3.59 -5.62
CA ARG A 106 16.52 2.30 -4.89
C ARG A 106 15.66 2.30 -3.63
N LYS A 107 14.57 3.06 -3.61
CA LYS A 107 13.61 3.06 -2.51
C LYS A 107 12.18 3.03 -3.02
N TRP A 108 11.45 2.00 -2.62
CA TRP A 108 10.12 1.69 -3.10
C TRP A 108 9.15 1.64 -1.94
N GLY A 109 7.98 2.22 -2.15
CA GLY A 109 6.82 2.06 -1.29
C GLY A 109 5.83 1.12 -1.95
N PHE A 110 5.20 0.21 -1.20
CA PHE A 110 4.18 -0.67 -1.76
C PHE A 110 3.06 -0.95 -0.75
N ALA A 111 1.83 -0.97 -1.25
CA ALA A 111 0.64 -1.27 -0.47
C ALA A 111 0.27 -2.75 -0.64
N VAL A 112 0.06 -3.45 0.47
CA VAL A 112 -0.35 -4.85 0.50
C VAL A 112 -1.72 -4.97 1.17
N LEU A 113 -2.62 -5.69 0.52
CA LEU A 113 -3.87 -6.15 1.12
C LEU A 113 -3.63 -7.53 1.74
N PHE A 114 -3.88 -7.68 3.03
CA PHE A 114 -3.68 -8.96 3.70
C PHE A 114 -4.77 -9.96 3.32
N ASP A 115 -4.38 -11.21 3.18
CA ASP A 115 -5.32 -12.29 2.99
C ASP A 115 -6.11 -12.48 4.28
N LEU A 116 -7.42 -12.30 4.21
CA LEU A 116 -8.30 -12.66 5.30
C LEU A 116 -8.34 -14.19 5.38
N LYS A 117 -7.61 -14.79 6.32
CA LYS A 117 -7.90 -16.17 6.70
C LYS A 117 -9.31 -16.16 7.31
N ARG A 118 -10.27 -16.75 6.59
CA ARG A 118 -11.52 -17.18 7.22
C ARG A 118 -11.13 -18.23 8.26
N ALA A 119 -11.25 -17.86 9.53
CA ALA A 119 -11.18 -18.80 10.64
C ALA A 119 -12.36 -19.78 10.57
#